data_AF-A3XF13-F1
#
_entry.id   AF-A3XF13-F1
#
_cell.length_a   1.000
_cell.length_b   1.000
_cell.length_c   1.000
_cell.angle_alpha   90.00
_cell.angle_beta   90.00
_cell.angle_gamma   90.00
#
_symmetry.space_group_name_H-M   'P 1'
#
loop_
_entity.id
_entity.type
_entity.pdbx_description
1 polymer ?
#
loop_
_entity_poly.entity_id
_entity_poly.type
_entity_poly.pdbx_seq_one_letter_code
_entity_poly.pdbx_strand_id
1 'polypeptide(L)' 'MSTGPWTDAENELIVADYFAMLAEDVAGRPYNKAQHRRSSRPLLRG' A
#
# COMPACT_ATOMS: atom_id res chain seq x y z
N MET A 1 -11.58 7.41 -7.22
CA MET A 1 -10.18 7.82 -7.16
C MET A 1 -10.22 9.31 -7.04
N SER A 2 -9.62 9.85 -5.98
CA SER A 2 -9.65 11.27 -5.71
C SER A 2 -9.28 12.08 -6.95
N THR A 3 -10.06 13.12 -7.24
CA THR A 3 -9.87 13.98 -8.41
C THR A 3 -8.78 15.05 -8.20
N GLY A 4 -8.03 14.96 -7.09
CA GLY A 4 -6.95 15.87 -6.72
C GLY A 4 -5.65 15.13 -6.41
N PRO A 5 -4.54 15.85 -6.20
CA PRO A 5 -3.25 15.25 -5.86
C PRO A 5 -3.37 14.43 -4.56
N TRP A 6 -2.60 13.35 -4.49
CA TRP A 6 -2.46 12.58 -3.25
C TRP A 6 -1.83 13.43 -2.17
N THR A 7 -2.33 13.29 -0.96
CA THR A 7 -1.71 13.87 0.22
C THR A 7 -0.41 13.15 0.55
N ASP A 8 0.49 13.83 1.25
CA ASP A 8 1.74 13.21 1.70
C ASP A 8 1.48 11.95 2.55
N ALA A 9 0.44 11.96 3.39
CA ALA A 9 0.04 10.80 4.18
C ALA A 9 -0.42 9.60 3.31
N GLU A 10 -1.11 9.86 2.19
CA GLU A 10 -1.48 8.79 1.25
C GLU A 10 -0.25 8.23 0.55
N ASN A 11 0.71 9.08 0.17
CA ASN A 11 1.98 8.64 -0.40
C ASN A 11 2.77 7.79 0.61
N GLU A 12 2.93 8.26 1.84
CA GLU A 12 3.62 7.54 2.92
C GLU A 12 2.99 6.17 3.16
N LEU A 13 1.66 6.09 3.23
CA LEU A 13 0.95 4.83 3.43
C LEU A 13 1.24 3.83 2.30
N ILE A 14 1.16 4.27 1.04
CA ILE A 14 1.40 3.40 -0.11
C ILE A 14 2.86 2.96 -0.18
N VAL A 15 3.80 3.86 0.08
CA VAL A 15 5.23 3.54 0.10
C VAL A 15 5.53 2.51 1.20
N ALA A 16 4.98 2.69 2.40
CA ALA A 16 5.16 1.74 3.50
C ALA A 16 4.57 0.35 3.19
N ASP A 17 3.36 0.28 2.60
CA ASP A 17 2.73 -0.97 2.18
C ASP A 17 3.57 -1.70 1.11
N TYR A 18 4.16 -0.94 0.19
CA TYR A 18 5.05 -1.49 -0.83
C TYR A 18 6.36 -2.04 -0.23
N PHE A 19 6.95 -1.33 0.74
CA PHE A 19 8.14 -1.81 1.43
C PHE A 19 7.86 -3.08 2.24
N ALA A 20 6.67 -3.22 2.84
CA ALA A 20 6.28 -4.45 3.52
C ALA A 20 6.25 -5.63 2.53
N MET A 21 5.64 -5.46 1.35
CA MET A 21 5.63 -6.49 0.30
C MET A 21 7.04 -6.79 -0.23
N LEU A 22 7.87 -5.77 -0.41
CA LEU A 22 9.27 -5.94 -0.84
C LEU A 22 10.08 -6.75 0.18
N ALA A 23 9.86 -6.53 1.48
CA ALA A 23 10.53 -7.30 2.52
C ALA A 23 10.15 -8.79 2.48
N GLU A 24 8.89 -9.10 2.17
CA GLU A 24 8.44 -10.49 1.95
C GLU A 24 9.07 -11.09 0.68
N ASP A 25 9.10 -10.33 -0.43
CA ASP A 25 9.74 -10.75 -1.69
C ASP A 25 11.23 -11.07 -1.51
N VAL A 26 11.98 -10.18 -0.85
CA VAL A 26 13.42 -10.38 -0.58
C VAL A 26 13.64 -11.58 0.33
N ALA A 27 12.72 -11.86 1.26
CA ALA A 27 12.80 -13.02 2.13
C ALA A 27 12.27 -14.32 1.49
N GLY A 28 11.80 -14.27 0.24
CA GLY A 28 11.20 -15.41 -0.46
C GLY A 28 9.88 -15.89 0.17
N ARG A 29 9.20 -15.02 0.94
CA ARG A 29 7.94 -15.34 1.60
C ARG A 29 6.76 -14.94 0.72
N PRO A 30 5.72 -15.78 0.62
CA PRO A 30 4.53 -15.42 -0.14
C PRO A 30 3.74 -14.32 0.59
N TYR A 31 3.26 -13.34 -0.17
CA TYR A 31 2.32 -12.32 0.31
C TYR A 31 1.15 -12.16 -0.66
N ASN A 32 0.04 -11.61 -0.18
CA ASN A 32 -1.18 -11.44 -0.96
C ASN A 32 -1.43 -9.98 -1.30
N LYS A 33 -1.08 -9.58 -2.54
CA LYS A 33 -1.32 -8.22 -3.06
C LYS A 33 -2.77 -7.75 -2.92
N ALA A 34 -3.73 -8.64 -3.10
CA ALA A 34 -5.14 -8.29 -2.96
C ALA A 34 -5.53 -8.05 -1.49
N GLN A 35 -4.90 -8.73 -0.54
CA GLN A 35 -5.07 -8.46 0.89
C GLN A 35 -4.47 -7.11 1.27
N HIS A 36 -3.23 -6.83 0.87
CA HIS A 36 -2.59 -5.52 1.08
C HIS A 36 -3.47 -4.38 0.55
N ARG A 37 -3.99 -4.54 -0.68
CA ARG A 37 -4.93 -3.57 -1.28
C ARG A 37 -6.22 -3.41 -0.48
N ARG A 38 -6.80 -4.50 0.05
CA ARG A 38 -8.01 -4.41 0.90
C ARG A 38 -7.73 -3.72 2.23
N SER A 39 -6.53 -3.87 2.78
CA SER A 39 -6.11 -3.24 4.03
C SER A 39 -5.79 -1.75 3.86
N SER A 40 -5.14 -1.35 2.75
CA SER A 40 -4.78 0.06 2.51
C SER A 40 -5.93 0.91 1.97
N ARG A 41 -6.84 0.32 1.18
CA ARG A 41 -7.93 1.05 0.51
C ARG A 41 -8.87 1.85 1.44
N PRO A 42 -9.25 1.39 2.64
CA PRO A 42 -10.05 2.17 3.58
C PRO A 42 -9.36 3.41 4.13
N LEU A 43 -8.02 3.48 4.04
CA LEU A 43 -7.20 4.57 4.57
C LEU A 43 -6.89 5.64 3.51
N LEU A 44 -7.20 5.38 2.23
CA LEU A 44 -7.02 6.32 1.13
C LEU A 44 -8.28 7.18 0.98
N ARG A 45 -8.10 8.43 0.56
CA ARG A 45 -9.25 9.29 0.20
C ARG A 45 -9.86 8.78 -1.11
N GLY A 46 -11.19 8.77 -1.17
CA GLY A 46 -12.01 8.15 -2.23
C GLY A 46 -11.86 8.80 -3.60
#